data_AF-A0A816IVK4-F1
#
_entry.id   AF-A0A816IVK4-F1
#
_cell.length_a   1.000
_cell.length_b   1.000
_cell.length_c   1.000
_cell.angle_alpha   90.00
_cell.angle_beta   90.00
_cell.angle_gamma   90.00
#
_symmetry.space_group_name_H-M   'P 1'
#
loop_
_entity.id
_entity.type
_entity.pdbx_description
1 polymer ?
#
loop_
_entity_poly.entity_id
_entity_poly.type
_entity_poly.pdbx_seq_one_letter_code
_entity_poly.pdbx_strand_id
1 'polypeptide(L)'
;MSWTKIQVRGQPVPRVPARNHRMINSFVCGVSIKSHHRVSNVLRTNGSPLGSVPIRTTESQFLRGDVNGRFGRFGGKFVPETLMSLLRDLEDEFNFVLSDHEFQEELTTALRDYVGRETPLYFAGRLTEHYKSISRTIGDGPEIYLKREDLSHCGSHKINNALAQAMIARRLGCSRVVAATGAGQHGVATAAACAKFSVECIVFMGTADKEKQFSNILSMKLLGAQVKSVEGTFKDASSEAIRNWVGNLETTYYLSGTVVGPHPSPLMVREFQSVIGKETRRQANQLWGGKPDVLVACVGSGSNALGLFHEFVGDEDVRLVGIEAAGLGLDSGKHSATLAVGDVGVYHGSMSYLLQDDEGQILKPHSVGVGLEYPGVGPEISFLKETGRAEFYTATDQEAIQACRLLSRLEGIIPALEPSHALAFLDKLVPTLRDGAKVVVNCSGRGDKDLDTLIQRGLPSSLC
;
A
#
# COMPACT_ATOMS: atom_id res chain seq x y z
N MET A 1 25.14 -17.16 0.24
CA MET A 1 25.70 -16.06 -0.59
C MET A 1 25.13 -14.75 -0.06
N SER A 2 25.99 -13.89 0.48
CA SER A 2 25.58 -12.58 0.99
C SER A 2 25.24 -11.65 -0.18
N TRP A 3 24.11 -10.97 -0.08
CA TRP A 3 23.70 -9.95 -1.03
C TRP A 3 24.70 -8.79 -0.96
N THR A 4 25.49 -8.61 -2.01
CA THR A 4 26.53 -7.58 -2.08
C THR A 4 25.93 -6.31 -2.69
N LYS A 5 26.11 -5.19 -1.97
CA LYS A 5 25.63 -3.82 -2.21
C LYS A 5 26.01 -3.32 -3.62
N ILE A 6 25.06 -2.75 -4.37
CA ILE A 6 25.37 -1.84 -5.48
C ILE A 6 25.32 -0.42 -4.92
N GLN A 7 26.49 0.18 -4.70
CA GLN A 7 26.63 1.55 -4.20
C GLN A 7 26.76 2.50 -5.38
N VAL A 8 25.70 3.25 -5.70
CA VAL A 8 25.78 4.35 -6.68
C VAL A 8 26.38 5.56 -5.96
N ARG A 9 27.69 5.79 -6.14
CA ARG A 9 28.34 7.03 -5.70
C ARG A 9 27.90 8.18 -6.60
N GLY A 10 27.09 9.10 -6.08
CA GLY A 10 26.83 10.39 -6.73
C GLY A 10 28.12 11.22 -6.76
N GLN A 11 28.56 11.62 -7.95
CA GLN A 11 29.57 12.66 -8.07
C GLN A 11 28.95 14.03 -7.78
N PRO A 12 29.68 14.95 -7.12
CA PRO A 12 29.20 16.31 -6.89
C PRO A 12 29.12 17.08 -8.21
N VAL A 13 27.98 17.71 -8.46
CA VAL A 13 27.74 18.56 -9.63
C VAL A 13 28.62 19.82 -9.54
N PRO A 14 29.42 20.17 -10.56
CA PRO A 14 30.16 21.43 -10.56
C PRO A 14 29.21 22.60 -10.81
N ARG A 15 29.33 23.66 -10.02
CA ARG A 15 28.67 24.96 -10.27
C ARG A 15 29.25 25.60 -11.54
N VAL A 16 28.42 25.89 -12.53
CA VAL A 16 28.78 26.65 -13.74
C VAL A 16 28.36 28.11 -13.57
N PRO A 17 29.26 29.10 -13.79
CA PRO A 17 28.87 30.51 -13.89
C PRO A 17 28.43 30.85 -15.32
N ALA A 18 27.45 31.75 -15.43
CA ALA A 18 26.91 32.26 -16.67
C ALA A 18 27.89 33.18 -17.43
N ARG A 19 28.06 32.98 -18.75
CA ARG A 19 27.86 34.02 -19.80
C ARG A 19 28.31 33.59 -21.21
N ASN A 20 27.46 34.03 -22.16
CA ASN A 20 27.70 34.60 -23.48
C ASN A 20 28.00 33.74 -24.74
N HIS A 21 27.19 34.07 -25.75
CA HIS A 21 27.14 33.65 -27.15
C HIS A 21 28.48 33.61 -27.90
N ARG A 22 28.59 32.63 -28.83
CA ARG A 22 28.97 32.86 -30.23
C ARG A 22 28.61 31.67 -31.13
N MET A 23 28.00 31.97 -32.27
CA MET A 23 27.75 31.08 -33.42
C MET A 23 29.07 30.63 -34.06
N ILE A 24 29.16 29.37 -34.51
CA ILE A 24 29.92 28.96 -35.71
C ILE A 24 29.19 27.79 -36.40
N ASN A 25 28.94 27.97 -37.71
CA ASN A 25 28.51 26.96 -38.68
C ASN A 25 29.70 26.12 -39.16
N SER A 26 29.50 24.82 -39.40
CA SER A 26 30.17 24.13 -40.52
C SER A 26 29.50 22.79 -40.86
N PHE A 27 29.10 22.67 -42.12
CA PHE A 27 28.65 21.48 -42.84
C PHE A 27 29.80 20.49 -43.13
N VAL A 28 29.46 19.21 -43.38
CA VAL A 28 29.63 18.44 -44.66
C VAL A 28 29.86 16.93 -44.42
N CYS A 29 29.08 16.12 -45.18
CA CYS A 29 29.18 14.70 -45.61
C CYS A 29 29.39 13.58 -44.57
N GLY A 30 28.67 12.45 -44.56
CA GLY A 30 27.75 11.85 -45.54
C GLY A 30 28.35 10.56 -46.13
N VAL A 31 27.80 9.38 -45.78
CA VAL A 31 27.67 8.18 -46.65
C VAL A 31 26.47 7.35 -46.17
N SER A 32 25.71 6.85 -47.15
CA SER A 32 24.44 6.13 -47.08
C SER A 32 24.63 4.62 -47.26
N ILE A 33 23.79 3.79 -46.64
CA ILE A 33 23.43 2.46 -47.16
C ILE A 33 21.90 2.26 -47.10
N LYS A 34 21.36 1.93 -48.28
CA LYS A 34 20.02 1.52 -48.73
C LYS A 34 19.55 0.21 -48.04
N SER A 35 18.31 -0.27 -47.99
CA SER A 35 16.97 0.02 -48.55
C SER A 35 16.02 -1.10 -48.01
N HIS A 36 14.70 -0.94 -47.87
CA HIS A 36 13.71 -1.30 -48.89
C HIS A 36 12.27 -0.90 -48.47
N HIS A 37 11.45 -0.74 -49.50
CA HIS A 37 10.15 -0.07 -49.61
C HIS A 37 8.96 -0.69 -48.85
N ARG A 38 8.03 0.16 -48.41
CA ARG A 38 6.72 0.34 -49.09
C ARG A 38 6.10 1.69 -48.71
N VAL A 39 5.73 2.44 -49.75
CA VAL A 39 5.06 3.74 -49.71
C VAL A 39 3.59 3.51 -50.06
N SER A 40 2.70 4.12 -49.31
CA SER A 40 1.39 4.57 -49.81
C SER A 40 1.23 6.04 -49.39
N ASN A 41 1.11 6.90 -50.40
CA ASN A 41 0.98 8.36 -50.33
C ASN A 41 -0.45 8.80 -50.03
N VAL A 42 -0.61 10.14 -49.91
CA VAL A 42 -1.83 11.00 -49.93
C VAL A 42 -2.14 11.52 -48.51
N LEU A 43 -2.09 12.82 -48.13
CA LEU A 43 -2.01 14.13 -48.81
C LEU A 43 -1.36 15.16 -47.85
N ARG A 44 -0.59 16.10 -48.39
CA ARG A 44 -0.08 17.30 -47.71
C ARG A 44 -1.13 18.41 -47.72
N THR A 45 -1.33 19.11 -46.59
CA THR A 45 -1.62 20.56 -46.60
C THR A 45 -0.87 21.29 -45.47
N ASN A 46 -0.17 22.34 -45.91
CA ASN A 46 0.29 23.59 -45.28
C ASN A 46 0.55 23.71 -43.76
N GLY A 47 1.75 24.22 -43.45
CA GLY A 47 2.23 24.50 -42.10
C GLY A 47 1.94 25.90 -41.55
N SER A 48 2.24 26.06 -40.26
CA SER A 48 2.57 27.30 -39.54
C SER A 48 3.19 26.93 -38.17
N PRO A 49 3.97 27.82 -37.53
CA PRO A 49 5.18 27.45 -36.80
C PRO A 49 4.98 27.07 -35.32
N LEU A 50 5.97 26.31 -34.84
CA LEU A 50 6.18 25.77 -33.50
C LEU A 50 5.91 26.77 -32.37
N GLY A 51 4.78 26.59 -31.68
CA GLY A 51 4.62 26.99 -30.30
C GLY A 51 5.12 25.86 -29.40
N SER A 52 6.00 26.18 -28.46
CA SER A 52 6.45 25.27 -27.40
C SER A 52 5.25 24.78 -26.59
N VAL A 53 4.85 23.53 -26.80
CA VAL A 53 3.80 22.87 -26.05
C VAL A 53 4.34 22.62 -24.62
N PRO A 54 3.67 23.09 -23.56
CA PRO A 54 4.00 22.68 -22.22
C PRO A 54 3.74 21.18 -22.13
N ILE A 55 4.73 20.40 -21.69
CA ILE A 55 4.56 18.98 -21.40
C ILE A 55 3.59 18.90 -20.21
N ARG A 56 2.29 18.80 -20.50
CA ARG A 56 1.30 18.29 -19.56
C ARG A 56 1.68 16.84 -19.33
N THR A 57 2.34 16.56 -18.21
CA THR A 57 2.33 15.23 -17.60
C THR A 57 0.87 14.83 -17.54
N THR A 58 0.46 13.89 -18.39
CA THR A 58 -0.92 13.45 -18.48
C THR A 58 -1.32 12.87 -17.11
N GLU A 59 -2.54 13.16 -16.64
CA GLU A 59 -3.13 12.58 -15.41
C GLU A 59 -2.86 11.07 -15.27
N SER A 60 -2.84 10.35 -16.40
CA SER A 60 -2.50 8.94 -16.49
C SER A 60 -1.11 8.59 -15.98
N GLN A 61 -0.11 9.44 -16.16
CA GLN A 61 1.28 9.18 -15.75
C GLN A 61 1.47 9.43 -14.25
N PHE A 62 0.72 10.39 -13.69
CA PHE A 62 0.66 10.61 -12.23
C PHE A 62 0.04 9.41 -11.52
N LEU A 63 -0.99 8.80 -12.10
CA LEU A 63 -1.72 7.70 -11.50
C LEU A 63 -1.06 6.32 -11.72
N ARG A 64 -0.35 6.08 -12.82
CA ARG A 64 0.24 4.75 -13.13
C ARG A 64 1.76 4.65 -12.99
N GLY A 65 2.44 5.77 -12.79
CA GLY A 65 3.91 5.83 -12.85
C GLY A 65 4.45 5.86 -14.28
N ASP A 66 5.77 5.90 -14.41
CA ASP A 66 6.47 5.86 -15.70
C ASP A 66 6.65 4.44 -16.24
N VAL A 67 7.20 4.33 -17.45
CA VAL A 67 7.48 3.05 -18.13
C VAL A 67 8.46 2.14 -17.38
N ASN A 68 9.17 2.66 -16.37
CA ASN A 68 10.08 1.91 -15.53
C ASN A 68 9.43 1.49 -14.19
N GLY A 69 8.13 1.74 -14.02
CA GLY A 69 7.41 1.49 -12.79
C GLY A 69 7.79 2.46 -11.68
N ARG A 70 8.07 3.72 -12.01
CA ARG A 70 8.42 4.77 -11.04
C ARG A 70 7.33 5.83 -10.89
N PHE A 71 7.10 6.25 -9.65
CA PHE A 71 6.32 7.42 -9.29
C PHE A 71 7.30 8.54 -8.92
N GLY A 72 7.56 9.47 -9.85
CA GLY A 72 8.67 10.40 -9.72
C GLY A 72 10.00 9.64 -9.61
N ARG A 73 10.72 9.80 -8.50
CA ARG A 73 11.96 9.06 -8.23
C ARG A 73 11.77 7.69 -7.56
N PHE A 74 10.57 7.41 -7.03
CA PHE A 74 10.31 6.22 -6.23
C PHE A 74 9.84 5.05 -7.10
N GLY A 75 10.06 3.80 -6.66
CA GLY A 75 9.65 2.58 -7.37
C GLY A 75 10.81 1.91 -8.10
N GLY A 76 10.57 1.42 -9.31
CA GLY A 76 11.56 0.72 -10.13
C GLY A 76 11.73 -0.77 -9.80
N LYS A 77 12.71 -1.40 -10.45
CA LYS A 77 13.07 -2.82 -10.30
C LYS A 77 14.52 -2.95 -9.83
N PHE A 78 14.75 -2.89 -8.51
CA PHE A 78 16.08 -3.01 -7.88
C PHE A 78 16.33 -4.45 -7.42
N VAL A 79 16.33 -5.38 -8.37
CA VAL A 79 16.48 -6.83 -8.13
C VAL A 79 17.59 -7.43 -8.98
N PRO A 80 18.09 -8.65 -8.69
CA PRO A 80 18.98 -9.35 -9.60
C PRO A 80 18.37 -9.60 -10.97
N GLU A 81 19.23 -9.68 -11.97
CA GLU A 81 18.85 -9.98 -13.36
C GLU A 81 18.02 -11.27 -13.48
N THR A 82 18.27 -12.25 -12.61
CA THR A 82 17.54 -13.54 -12.59
C THR A 82 16.04 -13.38 -12.34
N LEU A 83 15.59 -12.26 -11.77
CA LEU A 83 14.17 -11.97 -11.53
C LEU A 83 13.54 -11.12 -12.64
N MET A 84 14.33 -10.57 -13.57
CA MET A 84 13.82 -9.60 -14.55
C MET A 84 12.87 -10.22 -15.57
N SER A 85 13.08 -11.48 -16.00
CA SER A 85 12.14 -12.18 -16.87
C SER A 85 10.77 -12.36 -16.21
N LEU A 86 10.75 -12.86 -14.98
CA LEU A 86 9.50 -13.10 -14.25
C LEU A 86 8.72 -11.84 -13.93
N LEU A 87 9.44 -10.75 -13.60
CA LEU A 87 8.80 -9.47 -13.39
C LEU A 87 8.23 -8.90 -14.69
N ARG A 88 8.77 -9.27 -15.87
CA ARG A 88 8.15 -8.93 -17.16
C ARG A 88 6.92 -9.80 -17.41
N ASP A 89 7.02 -11.12 -17.22
CA ASP A 89 5.88 -12.03 -17.41
C ASP A 89 4.70 -11.66 -16.49
N LEU A 90 5.00 -11.30 -15.23
CA LEU A 90 4.02 -10.80 -14.28
C LEU A 90 3.43 -9.45 -14.70
N GLU A 91 4.25 -8.55 -15.25
CA GLU A 91 3.80 -7.24 -15.73
C GLU A 91 2.90 -7.38 -16.95
N ASP A 92 3.26 -8.24 -17.89
CA ASP A 92 2.49 -8.53 -19.09
C ASP A 92 1.13 -9.16 -18.73
N GLU A 93 1.12 -10.17 -17.86
CA GLU A 93 -0.13 -10.78 -17.39
C GLU A 93 -0.97 -9.78 -16.59
N PHE A 94 -0.35 -8.99 -15.70
CA PHE A 94 -1.05 -7.95 -14.96
C PHE A 94 -1.72 -6.93 -15.91
N ASN A 95 -0.98 -6.43 -16.90
CA ASN A 95 -1.53 -5.49 -17.89
C ASN A 95 -2.67 -6.11 -18.70
N PHE A 96 -2.55 -7.40 -19.05
CA PHE A 96 -3.59 -8.13 -19.76
C PHE A 96 -4.88 -8.22 -18.93
N VAL A 97 -4.79 -8.70 -17.68
CA VAL A 97 -5.97 -8.94 -16.83
C VAL A 97 -6.74 -7.68 -16.46
N LEU A 98 -6.12 -6.50 -16.53
CA LEU A 98 -6.83 -5.22 -16.35
C LEU A 98 -7.87 -4.95 -17.45
N SER A 99 -7.71 -5.56 -18.63
CA SER A 99 -8.63 -5.40 -19.78
C SER A 99 -9.39 -6.66 -20.15
N ASP A 100 -9.05 -7.80 -19.53
CA ASP A 100 -9.71 -9.09 -19.76
C ASP A 100 -11.08 -9.15 -19.06
N HIS A 101 -12.16 -9.17 -19.84
CA HIS A 101 -13.52 -9.22 -19.34
C HIS A 101 -13.78 -10.47 -18.48
N GLU A 102 -13.26 -11.64 -18.87
CA GLU A 102 -13.49 -12.88 -18.13
C GLU A 102 -12.83 -12.83 -16.75
N PHE A 103 -11.60 -12.30 -16.67
CA PHE A 103 -10.92 -12.09 -15.41
C PHE A 103 -11.66 -11.09 -14.52
N GLN A 104 -12.09 -9.96 -15.08
CA GLN A 104 -12.79 -8.92 -14.33
C GLN A 104 -14.15 -9.43 -13.81
N GLU A 105 -14.87 -10.24 -14.58
CA GLU A 105 -16.12 -10.86 -14.17
C GLU A 105 -15.91 -11.90 -13.06
N GLU A 106 -14.91 -12.77 -13.19
CA GLU A 106 -14.57 -13.75 -12.15
C GLU A 106 -14.13 -13.04 -10.85
N LEU A 107 -13.30 -12.00 -10.95
CA LEU A 107 -12.84 -11.23 -9.80
C LEU A 107 -14.00 -10.49 -9.14
N THR A 108 -14.85 -9.82 -9.93
CA THR A 108 -16.04 -9.12 -9.41
C THR A 108 -16.98 -10.08 -8.70
N THR A 109 -17.21 -11.26 -9.29
CA THR A 109 -18.03 -12.31 -8.68
C THR A 109 -17.41 -12.81 -7.38
N ALA A 110 -16.09 -13.05 -7.35
CA ALA A 110 -15.39 -13.47 -6.14
C ALA A 110 -15.43 -12.38 -5.04
N LEU A 111 -15.24 -11.11 -5.40
CA LEU A 111 -15.35 -10.01 -4.46
C LEU A 111 -16.77 -9.89 -3.89
N ARG A 112 -17.80 -10.00 -4.71
CA ARG A 112 -19.20 -9.94 -4.25
C ARG A 112 -19.58 -11.15 -3.39
N ASP A 113 -19.43 -12.36 -3.94
CA ASP A 113 -20.05 -13.56 -3.39
C ASP A 113 -19.17 -14.27 -2.35
N TYR A 114 -17.84 -14.12 -2.43
CA TYR A 114 -16.90 -14.77 -1.52
C TYR A 114 -16.31 -13.81 -0.49
N VAL A 115 -15.97 -12.58 -0.88
CA VAL A 115 -15.47 -11.57 0.08
C VAL A 115 -16.61 -10.88 0.83
N GLY A 116 -17.78 -10.73 0.19
CA GLY A 116 -18.91 -9.99 0.74
C GLY A 116 -18.87 -8.50 0.41
N ARG A 117 -18.26 -8.12 -0.71
CA ARG A 117 -18.24 -6.73 -1.18
C ARG A 117 -19.60 -6.32 -1.76
N GLU A 118 -19.97 -5.06 -1.68
CA GLU A 118 -19.22 -3.94 -1.10
C GLU A 118 -19.26 -3.88 0.43
N THR A 119 -18.21 -3.34 1.04
CA THR A 119 -18.18 -3.11 2.49
C THR A 119 -18.94 -1.82 2.83
N PRO A 120 -19.68 -1.74 3.95
CA PRO A 120 -20.43 -0.54 4.31
C PRO A 120 -19.55 0.71 4.52
N LEU A 121 -20.10 1.88 4.17
CA LEU A 121 -19.64 3.19 4.65
C LEU A 121 -20.53 3.61 5.83
N TYR A 122 -20.07 3.30 7.03
CA TYR A 122 -20.88 3.36 8.26
C TYR A 122 -20.76 4.73 8.94
N PHE A 123 -21.88 5.40 9.21
CA PHE A 123 -21.88 6.61 10.03
C PHE A 123 -21.68 6.25 11.52
N ALA A 124 -20.55 6.66 12.09
CA ALA A 124 -20.20 6.42 13.49
C ALA A 124 -20.79 7.55 14.36
N GLY A 125 -22.09 7.45 14.63
CA GLY A 125 -22.86 8.51 15.29
C GLY A 125 -22.39 8.81 16.72
N ARG A 126 -22.10 7.80 17.53
CA ARG A 126 -21.66 8.02 18.93
C ARG A 126 -20.23 8.55 19.00
N LEU A 127 -19.36 8.11 18.11
CA LEU A 127 -18.01 8.65 17.95
C LEU A 127 -18.05 10.10 17.46
N THR A 128 -18.93 10.39 16.50
CA THR A 128 -19.19 11.74 16.00
C THR A 128 -19.62 12.66 17.14
N GLU A 129 -20.62 12.29 17.92
CA GLU A 129 -21.06 13.08 19.08
C GLU A 129 -19.99 13.24 20.17
N HIS A 130 -19.17 12.20 20.40
CA HIS A 130 -18.02 12.31 21.30
C HIS A 130 -17.07 13.43 20.87
N TYR A 131 -16.67 13.46 19.60
CA TYR A 131 -15.73 14.46 19.10
C TYR A 131 -16.34 15.87 19.06
N LYS A 132 -17.62 16.02 18.72
CA LYS A 132 -18.32 17.31 18.82
C LYS A 132 -18.29 17.86 20.25
N SER A 133 -18.50 17.00 21.24
CA SER A 133 -18.55 17.42 22.65
C SER A 133 -17.21 17.97 23.17
N ILE A 134 -16.07 17.47 22.67
CA ILE A 134 -14.74 17.87 23.13
C ILE A 134 -14.10 18.98 22.28
N SER A 135 -14.51 19.11 21.02
CA SER A 135 -13.94 20.07 20.05
C SER A 135 -14.26 21.54 20.38
N ARG A 136 -15.28 21.81 21.23
CA ARG A 136 -15.81 23.16 21.51
C ARG A 136 -16.11 23.96 20.22
N THR A 137 -16.40 23.27 19.12
CA THR A 137 -16.82 23.88 17.86
C THR A 137 -18.14 24.60 18.08
N ILE A 138 -18.23 25.84 17.60
CA ILE A 138 -19.45 26.64 17.63
C ILE A 138 -20.31 26.17 16.43
N GLY A 139 -20.85 24.95 16.50
CA GLY A 139 -21.65 24.36 15.43
C GLY A 139 -21.74 22.83 15.48
N ASP A 140 -22.26 22.24 14.40
CA ASP A 140 -22.56 20.80 14.32
C ASP A 140 -21.32 19.91 14.24
N GLY A 141 -20.10 20.46 14.12
CA GLY A 141 -18.84 19.70 14.03
C GLY A 141 -18.76 18.76 12.81
N PRO A 142 -17.64 18.03 12.64
CA PRO A 142 -17.50 17.07 11.54
C PRO A 142 -18.31 15.79 11.80
N GLU A 143 -18.67 15.10 10.72
CA GLU A 143 -19.29 13.78 10.73
C GLU A 143 -18.26 12.71 10.39
N ILE A 144 -18.20 11.66 11.21
CA ILE A 144 -17.21 10.59 11.08
C ILE A 144 -17.87 9.33 10.51
N TYR A 145 -17.31 8.85 9.42
CA TYR A 145 -17.70 7.61 8.75
C TYR A 145 -16.56 6.60 8.78
N LEU A 146 -16.89 5.32 8.91
CA LEU A 146 -15.95 4.22 8.85
C LEU A 146 -16.16 3.45 7.55
N LYS A 147 -15.11 3.31 6.74
CA LYS A 147 -15.10 2.33 5.64
C LYS A 147 -14.79 0.96 6.22
N ARG A 148 -15.79 0.07 6.24
CA ARG A 148 -15.82 -1.16 7.06
C ARG A 148 -15.09 -2.36 6.43
N GLU A 149 -13.81 -2.20 6.08
CA GLU A 149 -13.00 -3.31 5.55
C GLU A 149 -12.79 -4.45 6.57
N ASP A 150 -13.03 -4.19 7.86
CA ASP A 150 -13.08 -5.16 8.95
C ASP A 150 -14.18 -6.24 8.76
N LEU A 151 -15.20 -5.95 7.95
CA LEU A 151 -16.28 -6.89 7.62
C LEU A 151 -15.98 -7.78 6.40
N SER A 152 -14.88 -7.53 5.69
CA SER A 152 -14.48 -8.37 4.56
C SER A 152 -14.19 -9.79 5.05
N HIS A 153 -14.42 -10.80 4.20
CA HIS A 153 -13.95 -12.16 4.50
C HIS A 153 -12.48 -12.19 4.90
N CYS A 154 -12.11 -13.10 5.81
CA CYS A 154 -10.85 -13.13 6.55
C CYS A 154 -10.60 -11.95 7.53
N GLY A 155 -11.46 -10.93 7.55
CA GLY A 155 -11.46 -9.86 8.56
C GLY A 155 -10.57 -8.66 8.25
N SER A 156 -10.10 -8.49 7.00
CA SER A 156 -9.33 -7.30 6.60
C SER A 156 -9.32 -7.07 5.09
N HIS A 157 -8.89 -5.87 4.68
CA HIS A 157 -8.67 -5.48 3.28
C HIS A 157 -7.70 -6.39 2.49
N LYS A 158 -6.91 -7.24 3.15
CA LYS A 158 -5.87 -8.05 2.49
C LYS A 158 -6.44 -9.07 1.49
N ILE A 159 -7.69 -9.52 1.71
CA ILE A 159 -8.35 -10.51 0.85
C ILE A 159 -8.58 -10.00 -0.59
N ASN A 160 -8.81 -8.70 -0.78
CA ASN A 160 -9.01 -8.09 -2.10
C ASN A 160 -7.84 -8.40 -3.03
N ASN A 161 -6.63 -8.16 -2.52
CA ASN A 161 -5.38 -8.41 -3.23
C ASN A 161 -5.05 -9.90 -3.36
N ALA A 162 -5.27 -10.67 -2.29
CA ALA A 162 -4.92 -12.08 -2.28
C ALA A 162 -5.70 -12.89 -3.33
N LEU A 163 -7.01 -12.60 -3.49
CA LEU A 163 -7.83 -13.26 -4.51
C LEU A 163 -7.33 -12.97 -5.92
N ALA A 164 -7.17 -11.69 -6.25
CA ALA A 164 -6.75 -11.29 -7.60
C ALA A 164 -5.37 -11.87 -7.96
N GLN A 165 -4.41 -11.84 -7.04
CA GLN A 165 -3.10 -12.44 -7.28
C GLN A 165 -3.12 -13.98 -7.34
N ALA A 166 -3.97 -14.66 -6.56
CA ALA A 166 -4.12 -16.11 -6.67
C ALA A 166 -4.74 -16.51 -8.03
N MET A 167 -5.65 -15.69 -8.57
CA MET A 167 -6.17 -15.87 -9.93
C MET A 167 -5.08 -15.66 -10.98
N ILE A 168 -4.24 -14.62 -10.83
CA ILE A 168 -3.07 -14.41 -11.71
C ILE A 168 -2.12 -15.61 -11.63
N ALA A 169 -1.80 -16.10 -10.43
CA ALA A 169 -0.92 -17.27 -10.26
C ALA A 169 -1.45 -18.49 -11.03
N ARG A 170 -2.76 -18.75 -10.97
CA ARG A 170 -3.42 -19.83 -11.73
C ARG A 170 -3.28 -19.64 -13.24
N ARG A 171 -3.43 -18.41 -13.74
CA ARG A 171 -3.30 -18.09 -15.17
C ARG A 171 -1.87 -18.22 -15.69
N LEU A 172 -0.91 -17.85 -14.86
CA LEU A 172 0.52 -18.09 -15.11
C LEU A 172 0.91 -19.58 -15.02
N GLY A 173 -0.04 -20.49 -14.76
CA GLY A 173 0.22 -21.93 -14.64
C GLY A 173 0.97 -22.33 -13.36
N CYS A 174 1.07 -21.44 -12.37
CA CYS A 174 1.72 -21.74 -11.11
C CYS A 174 0.85 -22.69 -10.27
N SER A 175 1.39 -23.83 -9.88
CA SER A 175 0.72 -24.79 -8.99
C SER A 175 0.84 -24.44 -7.51
N ARG A 176 1.74 -23.50 -7.18
CA ARG A 176 2.08 -23.14 -5.80
C ARG A 176 2.24 -21.63 -5.60
N VAL A 177 1.79 -21.16 -4.45
CA VAL A 177 1.97 -19.79 -3.97
C VAL A 177 2.80 -19.79 -2.69
N VAL A 178 3.73 -18.83 -2.62
CA VAL A 178 4.49 -18.52 -1.42
C VAL A 178 4.19 -17.10 -0.96
N ALA A 179 4.09 -16.89 0.35
CA ALA A 179 3.91 -15.58 0.96
C ALA A 179 4.68 -15.47 2.27
N ALA A 180 4.94 -14.24 2.71
CA ALA A 180 5.46 -13.96 4.05
C ALA A 180 4.47 -13.12 4.85
N THR A 181 4.39 -13.35 6.16
CA THR A 181 3.44 -12.63 7.02
C THR A 181 4.06 -12.29 8.37
N GLY A 182 3.75 -11.09 8.89
CA GLY A 182 4.04 -10.66 10.26
C GLY A 182 2.80 -10.84 11.12
N ALA A 183 1.86 -9.90 11.05
CA ALA A 183 0.59 -9.94 11.79
C ALA A 183 -0.35 -11.12 11.46
N GLY A 184 0.01 -12.02 10.53
CA GLY A 184 -0.79 -13.19 10.16
C GLY A 184 -1.89 -12.92 9.13
N GLN A 185 -2.49 -11.72 9.10
CA GLN A 185 -3.62 -11.38 8.23
C GLN A 185 -3.37 -11.61 6.73
N HIS A 186 -2.19 -11.23 6.22
CA HIS A 186 -1.82 -11.51 4.82
C HIS A 186 -1.73 -13.02 4.54
N GLY A 187 -1.15 -13.77 5.47
CA GLY A 187 -1.05 -15.21 5.39
C GLY A 187 -2.42 -15.89 5.39
N VAL A 188 -3.34 -15.45 6.24
CA VAL A 188 -4.73 -15.97 6.27
C VAL A 188 -5.45 -15.67 4.96
N ALA A 189 -5.37 -14.44 4.45
CA ALA A 189 -5.97 -14.06 3.17
C ALA A 189 -5.39 -14.88 2.00
N THR A 190 -4.07 -15.09 1.98
CA THR A 190 -3.38 -15.90 0.97
C THR A 190 -3.80 -17.37 1.06
N ALA A 191 -3.85 -17.93 2.26
CA ALA A 191 -4.31 -19.31 2.48
C ALA A 191 -5.76 -19.51 2.00
N ALA A 192 -6.66 -18.57 2.31
CA ALA A 192 -8.06 -18.63 1.88
C ALA A 192 -8.21 -18.54 0.36
N ALA A 193 -7.50 -17.61 -0.28
CA ALA A 193 -7.49 -17.46 -1.72
C ALA A 193 -6.95 -18.72 -2.41
N CYS A 194 -5.82 -19.27 -1.95
CA CYS A 194 -5.24 -20.49 -2.49
C CYS A 194 -6.16 -21.70 -2.30
N ALA A 195 -6.81 -21.84 -1.13
CA ALA A 195 -7.78 -22.91 -0.89
C ALA A 195 -8.97 -22.83 -1.84
N LYS A 196 -9.48 -21.62 -2.11
CA LYS A 196 -10.59 -21.40 -3.06
C LYS A 196 -10.23 -21.82 -4.49
N PHE A 197 -8.98 -21.61 -4.90
CA PHE A 197 -8.53 -21.86 -6.28
C PHE A 197 -7.71 -23.15 -6.43
N SER A 198 -7.68 -24.00 -5.40
CA SER A 198 -6.93 -25.27 -5.39
C SER A 198 -5.44 -25.11 -5.72
N VAL A 199 -4.82 -24.07 -5.18
CA VAL A 199 -3.39 -23.78 -5.33
C VAL A 199 -2.66 -24.14 -4.03
N GLU A 200 -1.50 -24.79 -4.11
CA GLU A 200 -0.72 -25.06 -2.90
C GLU A 200 -0.24 -23.76 -2.25
N CYS A 201 -0.31 -23.66 -0.92
CA CYS A 201 0.04 -22.45 -0.20
C CYS A 201 1.11 -22.71 0.86
N ILE A 202 2.23 -21.97 0.79
CA ILE A 202 3.25 -21.95 1.82
C ILE A 202 3.39 -20.53 2.35
N VAL A 203 3.16 -20.36 3.66
CA VAL A 203 3.32 -19.08 4.34
C VAL A 203 4.52 -19.13 5.28
N PHE A 204 5.46 -18.20 5.07
CA PHE A 204 6.62 -18.01 5.94
C PHE A 204 6.30 -16.98 7.02
N MET A 205 6.67 -17.29 8.27
CA MET A 205 6.39 -16.43 9.42
C MET A 205 7.56 -16.45 10.40
N GLY A 206 7.94 -15.27 10.89
CA GLY A 206 9.01 -15.13 11.88
C GLY A 206 8.65 -15.79 13.21
N THR A 207 9.61 -16.41 13.89
CA THR A 207 9.37 -17.02 15.21
C THR A 207 8.93 -15.99 16.25
N ALA A 208 9.44 -14.75 16.17
CA ALA A 208 9.05 -13.66 17.07
C ALA A 208 7.58 -13.22 16.92
N ASP A 209 6.99 -13.43 15.74
CA ASP A 209 5.60 -13.06 15.45
C ASP A 209 4.63 -14.21 15.77
N LYS A 210 5.15 -15.44 15.80
CA LYS A 210 4.38 -16.68 15.97
C LYS A 210 3.58 -16.71 17.26
N GLU A 211 4.23 -16.33 18.37
CA GLU A 211 3.63 -16.37 19.71
C GLU A 211 2.48 -15.37 19.82
N LYS A 212 2.65 -14.17 19.24
CA LYS A 212 1.66 -13.09 19.31
C LYS A 212 0.45 -13.32 18.41
N GLN A 213 0.56 -14.19 17.40
CA GLN A 213 -0.42 -14.33 16.32
C GLN A 213 -0.86 -15.79 16.12
N PHE A 214 -0.98 -16.52 17.23
CA PHE A 214 -1.29 -17.95 17.21
C PHE A 214 -2.62 -18.28 16.53
N SER A 215 -3.66 -17.47 16.74
CA SER A 215 -4.98 -17.64 16.11
C SER A 215 -4.89 -17.62 14.58
N ASN A 216 -4.14 -16.68 14.00
CA ASN A 216 -3.94 -16.59 12.55
C ASN A 216 -3.18 -17.80 12.01
N ILE A 217 -2.23 -18.38 12.77
CA ILE A 217 -1.53 -19.60 12.37
C ILE A 217 -2.48 -20.79 12.28
N LEU A 218 -3.37 -20.93 13.28
CA LEU A 218 -4.39 -21.97 13.26
C LEU A 218 -5.33 -21.80 12.06
N SER A 219 -5.77 -20.57 11.77
CA SER A 219 -6.59 -20.28 10.59
C SER A 219 -5.89 -20.67 9.29
N MET A 220 -4.60 -20.32 9.11
CA MET A 220 -3.84 -20.70 7.92
C MET A 220 -3.76 -22.22 7.74
N LYS A 221 -3.48 -22.96 8.82
CA LYS A 221 -3.41 -24.43 8.78
C LYS A 221 -4.76 -25.07 8.49
N LEU A 222 -5.84 -24.54 9.07
CA LEU A 222 -7.20 -25.00 8.80
C LEU A 222 -7.60 -24.82 7.34
N LEU A 223 -7.12 -23.73 6.71
CA LEU A 223 -7.29 -23.46 5.29
C LEU A 223 -6.35 -24.30 4.40
N GLY A 224 -5.57 -25.23 4.96
CA GLY A 224 -4.70 -26.13 4.22
C GLY A 224 -3.32 -25.57 3.86
N ALA A 225 -2.98 -24.36 4.33
CA ALA A 225 -1.66 -23.79 4.06
C ALA A 225 -0.57 -24.41 4.96
N GLN A 226 0.62 -24.60 4.39
CA GLN A 226 1.82 -24.95 5.15
C GLN A 226 2.41 -23.69 5.77
N VAL A 227 2.47 -23.64 7.11
CA VAL A 227 3.10 -22.50 7.82
C VAL A 227 4.53 -22.87 8.21
N LYS A 228 5.52 -22.24 7.57
CA LYS A 228 6.95 -22.43 7.85
C LYS A 228 7.47 -21.34 8.76
N SER A 229 7.95 -21.72 9.94
CA SER A 229 8.60 -20.81 10.87
C SER A 229 10.02 -20.50 10.41
N VAL A 230 10.39 -19.22 10.43
CA VAL A 230 11.73 -18.72 10.12
C VAL A 230 12.28 -18.04 11.36
N GLU A 231 13.50 -18.37 11.78
CA GLU A 231 14.13 -17.71 12.93
C GLU A 231 14.23 -16.20 12.69
N GLY A 232 13.72 -15.41 13.64
CA GLY A 232 13.76 -13.95 13.58
C GLY A 232 12.38 -13.32 13.37
N THR A 233 12.33 -12.33 12.49
CA THR A 233 11.22 -11.38 12.31
C THR A 233 10.57 -11.50 10.93
N PHE A 234 9.55 -10.67 10.65
CA PHE A 234 8.96 -10.53 9.31
C PHE A 234 9.99 -10.33 8.19
N LYS A 235 11.09 -9.58 8.43
CA LYS A 235 12.17 -9.39 7.45
C LYS A 235 12.79 -10.71 7.02
N ASP A 236 13.03 -11.61 7.97
CA ASP A 236 13.66 -12.89 7.75
C ASP A 236 12.70 -13.83 7.01
N ALA A 237 11.43 -13.85 7.41
CA ALA A 237 10.36 -14.58 6.72
C ALA A 237 10.17 -14.09 5.27
N SER A 238 10.19 -12.79 5.03
CA SER A 238 10.10 -12.20 3.67
C SER A 238 11.30 -12.60 2.81
N SER A 239 12.50 -12.57 3.38
CA SER A 239 13.72 -13.00 2.68
C SER A 239 13.67 -14.48 2.30
N GLU A 240 13.14 -15.32 3.18
CA GLU A 240 13.00 -16.76 2.92
C GLU A 240 11.92 -17.06 1.88
N ALA A 241 10.79 -16.36 1.91
CA ALA A 241 9.75 -16.50 0.89
C ALA A 241 10.28 -16.13 -0.50
N ILE A 242 11.05 -15.04 -0.61
CA ILE A 242 11.69 -14.63 -1.87
C ILE A 242 12.73 -15.68 -2.31
N ARG A 243 13.55 -16.22 -1.39
CA ARG A 243 14.49 -17.31 -1.72
C ARG A 243 13.77 -18.56 -2.23
N ASN A 244 12.64 -18.92 -1.62
CA ASN A 244 11.85 -20.07 -2.04
C ASN A 244 11.25 -19.86 -3.43
N TRP A 245 10.76 -18.64 -3.69
CA TRP A 245 10.30 -18.25 -5.01
C TRP A 245 11.42 -18.39 -6.04
N VAL A 246 12.57 -17.73 -5.82
CA VAL A 246 13.78 -17.79 -6.68
C VAL A 246 14.24 -19.21 -6.98
N GLY A 247 14.05 -20.15 -6.04
CA GLY A 247 14.43 -21.55 -6.23
C GLY A 247 13.51 -22.36 -7.16
N ASN A 248 12.29 -21.89 -7.46
CA ASN A 248 11.33 -22.61 -8.32
C ASN A 248 10.42 -21.65 -9.08
N LEU A 249 11.02 -20.94 -10.02
CA LEU A 249 10.40 -19.82 -10.74
C LEU A 249 9.26 -20.24 -11.68
N GLU A 250 9.31 -21.46 -12.22
CA GLU A 250 8.36 -21.94 -13.23
C GLU A 250 7.01 -22.34 -12.64
N THR A 251 6.99 -22.78 -11.37
CA THR A 251 5.76 -23.34 -10.76
C THR A 251 5.30 -22.58 -9.52
N THR A 252 6.10 -21.64 -9.03
CA THR A 252 5.84 -20.91 -7.78
C THR A 252 5.61 -19.42 -8.02
N TYR A 253 4.53 -18.90 -7.47
CA TYR A 253 4.20 -17.49 -7.47
C TYR A 253 4.43 -16.86 -6.10
N TYR A 254 5.14 -15.73 -6.04
CA TYR A 254 5.26 -14.94 -4.81
C TYR A 254 4.11 -13.95 -4.70
N LEU A 255 3.20 -14.18 -3.74
CA LEU A 255 2.05 -13.32 -3.52
C LEU A 255 2.42 -12.15 -2.60
N SER A 256 2.66 -11.00 -3.23
CA SER A 256 2.99 -9.76 -2.51
C SER A 256 1.79 -9.29 -1.69
N GLY A 257 2.01 -9.06 -0.39
CA GLY A 257 0.95 -8.66 0.53
C GLY A 257 0.72 -7.17 0.68
N THR A 258 1.48 -6.35 -0.03
CA THR A 258 1.40 -4.89 0.10
C THR A 258 2.03 -4.16 -1.07
N VAL A 259 1.93 -2.83 -1.06
CA VAL A 259 2.34 -1.91 -2.14
C VAL A 259 3.85 -1.60 -2.11
N VAL A 260 4.67 -2.59 -1.76
CA VAL A 260 6.15 -2.50 -1.77
C VAL A 260 6.69 -3.57 -2.71
N GLY A 261 7.99 -3.50 -2.99
CA GLY A 261 8.64 -4.44 -3.87
C GLY A 261 8.90 -3.86 -5.26
N PRO A 262 9.58 -4.61 -6.13
CA PRO A 262 9.84 -4.17 -7.48
C PRO A 262 8.54 -4.04 -8.28
N HIS A 263 8.52 -3.15 -9.27
CA HIS A 263 7.48 -3.13 -10.29
C HIS A 263 7.33 -4.53 -10.95
N PRO A 264 6.10 -5.04 -11.19
CA PRO A 264 4.80 -4.37 -11.10
C PRO A 264 4.08 -4.47 -9.75
N SER A 265 4.69 -5.07 -8.72
CA SER A 265 3.98 -5.43 -7.48
C SER A 265 3.29 -4.25 -6.77
N PRO A 266 3.94 -3.08 -6.56
CA PRO A 266 3.26 -1.93 -5.93
C PRO A 266 2.01 -1.48 -6.67
N LEU A 267 2.12 -1.32 -7.98
CA LEU A 267 1.04 -0.91 -8.87
C LEU A 267 -0.11 -1.92 -8.84
N MET A 268 0.21 -3.21 -9.00
CA MET A 268 -0.77 -4.29 -9.00
C MET A 268 -1.54 -4.37 -7.68
N VAL A 269 -0.85 -4.33 -6.54
CA VAL A 269 -1.51 -4.38 -5.23
C VAL A 269 -2.41 -3.15 -5.05
N ARG A 270 -1.98 -1.96 -5.48
CA ARG A 270 -2.81 -0.75 -5.43
C ARG A 270 -4.06 -0.89 -6.29
N GLU A 271 -3.96 -1.40 -7.52
CA GLU A 271 -5.14 -1.62 -8.38
C GLU A 271 -6.16 -2.54 -7.71
N PHE A 272 -5.72 -3.67 -7.13
CA PHE A 272 -6.63 -4.60 -6.46
C PHE A 272 -7.19 -4.09 -5.14
N GLN A 273 -6.56 -3.09 -4.52
CA GLN A 273 -7.10 -2.40 -3.34
C GLN A 273 -7.98 -1.20 -3.70
N SER A 274 -7.93 -0.69 -4.95
CA SER A 274 -8.68 0.50 -5.39
C SER A 274 -10.20 0.38 -5.26
N VAL A 275 -10.71 -0.86 -5.14
CA VAL A 275 -12.13 -1.13 -4.88
C VAL A 275 -12.63 -0.42 -3.61
N ILE A 276 -11.76 -0.22 -2.61
CA ILE A 276 -12.09 0.47 -1.36
C ILE A 276 -12.48 1.93 -1.64
N GLY A 277 -11.65 2.66 -2.39
CA GLY A 277 -11.90 4.04 -2.78
C GLY A 277 -13.09 4.18 -3.73
N LYS A 278 -13.21 3.30 -4.73
CA LYS A 278 -14.33 3.27 -5.69
C LYS A 278 -15.68 3.13 -4.99
N GLU A 279 -15.78 2.17 -4.06
CA GLU A 279 -16.99 2.01 -3.25
C GLU A 279 -17.23 3.22 -2.35
N THR A 280 -16.18 3.75 -1.72
CA THR A 280 -16.29 4.94 -0.86
C THR A 280 -16.85 6.13 -1.63
N ARG A 281 -16.36 6.42 -2.84
CA ARG A 281 -16.89 7.49 -3.70
C ARG A 281 -18.37 7.26 -4.02
N ARG A 282 -18.71 6.05 -4.45
CA ARG A 282 -20.08 5.67 -4.81
C ARG A 282 -21.03 5.84 -3.61
N GLN A 283 -20.63 5.36 -2.44
CA GLN A 283 -21.40 5.42 -1.19
C GLN A 283 -21.52 6.85 -0.66
N ALA A 284 -20.44 7.64 -0.69
CA ALA A 284 -20.44 9.06 -0.33
C ALA A 284 -21.44 9.86 -1.19
N ASN A 285 -21.41 9.63 -2.51
CA ASN A 285 -22.34 10.28 -3.43
C ASN A 285 -23.80 9.88 -3.16
N GLN A 286 -24.05 8.63 -2.74
CA GLN A 286 -25.38 8.17 -2.37
C GLN A 286 -25.87 8.75 -1.03
N LEU A 287 -24.98 8.88 -0.05
CA LEU A 287 -25.33 9.32 1.30
C LEU A 287 -25.50 10.85 1.41
N TRP A 288 -24.66 11.62 0.72
CA TRP A 288 -24.66 13.09 0.82
C TRP A 288 -24.43 13.83 -0.49
N GLY A 289 -24.51 13.16 -1.64
CA GLY A 289 -24.47 13.82 -2.96
C GLY A 289 -23.11 14.39 -3.36
N GLY A 290 -22.00 13.92 -2.75
CA GLY A 290 -20.68 14.44 -3.02
C GLY A 290 -19.55 13.52 -2.61
N LYS A 291 -18.36 14.11 -2.44
CA LYS A 291 -17.15 13.42 -1.96
C LYS A 291 -16.89 13.71 -0.48
N PRO A 292 -16.07 12.89 0.22
CA PRO A 292 -15.60 13.22 1.55
C PRO A 292 -14.73 14.48 1.55
N ASP A 293 -14.63 15.20 2.67
CA ASP A 293 -13.66 16.29 2.84
C ASP A 293 -12.28 15.73 3.23
N VAL A 294 -12.25 14.64 4.02
CA VAL A 294 -11.01 14.04 4.53
C VAL A 294 -11.08 12.51 4.50
N LEU A 295 -10.03 11.89 3.98
CA LEU A 295 -9.80 10.45 4.05
C LEU A 295 -8.63 10.17 5.00
N VAL A 296 -8.83 9.28 5.97
CA VAL A 296 -7.82 8.91 6.97
C VAL A 296 -7.55 7.41 6.93
N ALA A 297 -6.29 7.00 6.86
CA ALA A 297 -5.89 5.60 6.84
C ALA A 297 -4.57 5.37 7.57
N CYS A 298 -4.39 4.19 8.16
CA CYS A 298 -3.11 3.82 8.76
C CYS A 298 -2.09 3.44 7.69
N VAL A 299 -0.81 3.75 7.92
CA VAL A 299 0.27 3.54 6.97
C VAL A 299 1.36 2.72 7.66
N GLY A 300 1.38 1.43 7.34
CA GLY A 300 2.58 0.60 7.47
C GLY A 300 3.34 0.72 6.17
N SER A 301 3.15 -0.25 5.28
CA SER A 301 3.61 -0.17 3.89
C SER A 301 2.66 0.61 2.96
N GLY A 302 1.36 0.73 3.30
CA GLY A 302 0.41 1.63 2.64
C GLY A 302 -0.70 1.01 1.77
N SER A 303 -0.88 -0.32 1.73
CA SER A 303 -1.87 -0.94 0.82
C SER A 303 -3.31 -0.52 1.07
N ASN A 304 -3.74 -0.42 2.34
CA ASN A 304 -5.09 0.03 2.68
C ASN A 304 -5.27 1.54 2.40
N ALA A 305 -4.23 2.32 2.65
CA ALA A 305 -4.22 3.76 2.43
C ALA A 305 -4.35 4.07 0.94
N LEU A 306 -3.51 3.47 0.08
CA LEU A 306 -3.64 3.61 -1.37
C LEU A 306 -4.98 3.07 -1.89
N GLY A 307 -5.47 1.96 -1.34
CA GLY A 307 -6.79 1.44 -1.70
C GLY A 307 -7.92 2.46 -1.48
N LEU A 308 -7.88 3.20 -0.37
CA LEU A 308 -8.84 4.26 -0.08
C LEU A 308 -8.56 5.55 -0.88
N PHE A 309 -7.29 5.96 -0.96
CA PHE A 309 -6.89 7.26 -1.49
C PHE A 309 -6.92 7.34 -3.01
N HIS A 310 -6.55 6.25 -3.70
CA HIS A 310 -6.23 6.29 -5.14
C HIS A 310 -7.34 6.91 -5.99
N GLU A 311 -8.59 6.54 -5.68
CA GLU A 311 -9.78 7.06 -6.36
C GLU A 311 -9.91 8.60 -6.25
N PHE A 312 -9.38 9.20 -5.18
CA PHE A 312 -9.49 10.63 -4.86
C PHE A 312 -8.21 11.42 -5.11
N VAL A 313 -7.16 10.79 -5.64
CA VAL A 313 -5.87 11.46 -5.89
C VAL A 313 -6.02 12.68 -6.81
N GLY A 314 -6.94 12.66 -7.77
CA GLY A 314 -7.23 13.82 -8.63
C GLY A 314 -8.12 14.90 -7.99
N ASP A 315 -8.78 14.61 -6.87
CA ASP A 315 -9.63 15.58 -6.16
C ASP A 315 -8.79 16.42 -5.18
N GLU A 316 -8.20 17.52 -5.65
CA GLU A 316 -7.27 18.34 -4.85
C GLU A 316 -7.86 18.93 -3.55
N ASP A 317 -9.17 19.11 -3.49
CA ASP A 317 -9.93 19.55 -2.32
C ASP A 317 -10.25 18.44 -1.31
N VAL A 318 -9.97 17.17 -1.65
CA VAL A 318 -10.05 16.03 -0.71
C VAL A 318 -8.71 15.84 -0.03
N ARG A 319 -8.67 16.00 1.29
CA ARG A 319 -7.47 15.77 2.10
C ARG A 319 -7.21 14.28 2.27
N LEU A 320 -5.98 13.85 1.98
CA LEU A 320 -5.53 12.46 2.11
C LEU A 320 -4.57 12.38 3.29
N VAL A 321 -4.95 11.71 4.37
CA VAL A 321 -4.23 11.72 5.65
C VAL A 321 -3.78 10.32 6.03
N GLY A 322 -2.48 10.05 5.94
CA GLY A 322 -1.86 8.79 6.33
C GLY A 322 -1.27 8.84 7.75
N ILE A 323 -1.54 7.84 8.58
CA ILE A 323 -1.06 7.78 9.96
C ILE A 323 -0.07 6.63 10.16
N GLU A 324 1.19 6.96 10.47
CA GLU A 324 2.23 5.98 10.79
C GLU A 324 2.30 5.70 12.30
N ALA A 325 2.87 4.54 12.67
CA ALA A 325 3.07 4.19 14.06
C ALA A 325 4.31 4.90 14.65
N ALA A 326 4.10 5.78 15.62
CA ALA A 326 5.16 6.36 16.43
C ALA A 326 5.67 5.40 17.52
N GLY A 327 5.11 4.20 17.65
CA GLY A 327 5.52 3.21 18.66
C GLY A 327 5.51 3.80 20.07
N LEU A 328 6.66 3.79 20.75
CA LEU A 328 6.83 4.37 22.09
C LEU A 328 7.15 5.88 22.08
N GLY A 329 6.99 6.54 20.93
CA GLY A 329 7.38 7.92 20.67
C GLY A 329 8.58 7.99 19.73
N LEU A 330 8.67 9.04 18.91
CA LEU A 330 9.73 9.20 17.90
C LEU A 330 11.13 9.24 18.54
N ASP A 331 11.28 9.98 19.64
CA ASP A 331 12.57 10.13 20.34
C ASP A 331 13.07 8.83 21.00
N SER A 332 12.22 7.81 21.12
CA SER A 332 12.60 6.53 21.73
C SER A 332 13.44 5.65 20.81
N GLY A 333 13.49 5.95 19.51
CA GLY A 333 14.03 5.07 18.47
C GLY A 333 13.24 3.77 18.26
N LYS A 334 12.10 3.61 18.94
CA LYS A 334 11.20 2.44 18.83
C LYS A 334 9.88 2.88 18.21
N HIS A 335 9.89 3.02 16.89
CA HIS A 335 8.74 3.43 16.08
C HIS A 335 8.78 2.79 14.69
N SER A 336 7.73 3.00 13.91
CA SER A 336 7.65 2.63 12.48
C SER A 336 7.24 3.83 11.61
N ALA A 337 7.54 5.06 12.06
CA ALA A 337 7.24 6.32 11.39
C ALA A 337 8.22 6.65 10.25
N THR A 338 8.19 5.82 9.21
CA THR A 338 9.11 5.85 8.07
C THR A 338 9.09 7.18 7.30
N LEU A 339 7.91 7.74 7.05
CA LEU A 339 7.73 9.01 6.37
C LEU A 339 8.05 10.19 7.28
N ALA A 340 7.88 10.06 8.59
CA ALA A 340 8.21 11.14 9.52
C ALA A 340 9.73 11.37 9.66
N VAL A 341 10.51 10.29 9.82
CA VAL A 341 11.94 10.39 10.18
C VAL A 341 12.90 9.58 9.29
N GLY A 342 12.38 8.83 8.32
CA GLY A 342 13.21 8.01 7.44
C GLY A 342 13.79 8.76 6.25
N ASP A 343 14.71 8.08 5.57
CA ASP A 343 15.45 8.57 4.41
C ASP A 343 15.11 7.79 3.14
N VAL A 344 15.43 8.38 1.99
CA VAL A 344 15.25 7.69 0.70
C VAL A 344 16.37 6.67 0.51
N GLY A 345 16.00 5.45 0.12
CA GLY A 345 16.95 4.42 -0.26
C GLY A 345 16.27 3.26 -0.98
N VAL A 346 17.00 2.17 -1.16
CA VAL A 346 16.53 0.99 -1.90
C VAL A 346 16.41 -0.18 -0.93
N TYR A 347 15.19 -0.70 -0.79
CA TYR A 347 14.91 -1.85 0.05
C TYR A 347 13.82 -2.71 -0.58
N HIS A 348 13.97 -4.03 -0.45
CA HIS A 348 13.03 -5.02 -1.01
C HIS A 348 12.71 -4.87 -2.51
N GLY A 349 13.58 -4.26 -3.31
CA GLY A 349 13.44 -4.19 -4.77
C GLY A 349 12.87 -2.88 -5.32
N SER A 350 12.60 -1.89 -4.47
CA SER A 350 12.15 -0.55 -4.90
C SER A 350 12.90 0.56 -4.18
N MET A 351 12.96 1.74 -4.82
CA MET A 351 13.36 2.98 -4.16
C MET A 351 12.17 3.62 -3.44
N SER A 352 12.27 3.88 -2.14
CA SER A 352 11.23 4.51 -1.32
C SER A 352 11.83 5.17 -0.07
N TYR A 353 11.00 5.77 0.78
CA TYR A 353 11.41 6.09 2.15
C TYR A 353 11.56 4.82 2.99
N LEU A 354 12.59 4.76 3.83
CA LEU A 354 12.84 3.72 4.80
C LEU A 354 13.59 4.22 6.05
N LEU A 355 13.47 3.48 7.14
CA LEU A 355 14.23 3.64 8.37
C LEU A 355 15.60 2.97 8.22
N GLN A 356 16.65 3.77 8.19
CA GLN A 356 18.04 3.32 8.10
C GLN A 356 18.96 4.21 8.94
N ASP A 357 20.13 3.69 9.30
CA ASP A 357 21.20 4.49 9.89
C ASP A 357 22.09 5.18 8.83
N ASP A 358 23.08 5.94 9.29
CA ASP A 358 24.03 6.68 8.44
C ASP A 358 24.86 5.77 7.51
N GLU A 359 24.97 4.47 7.81
CA GLU A 359 25.66 3.48 6.98
C GLU A 359 24.72 2.81 5.95
N GLY A 360 23.41 3.11 6.04
CA GLY A 360 22.35 2.52 5.25
C GLY A 360 21.89 1.15 5.74
N GLN A 361 22.10 0.82 7.02
CA GLN A 361 21.57 -0.40 7.63
C GLN A 361 20.12 -0.19 8.05
N ILE A 362 19.28 -1.17 7.74
CA ILE A 362 17.85 -1.12 8.05
C ILE A 362 17.63 -1.17 9.56
N LEU A 363 16.98 -0.14 10.10
CA LEU A 363 16.60 -0.07 11.51
C LEU A 363 15.41 -0.99 11.79
N LYS A 364 15.34 -1.50 13.02
CA LYS A 364 14.24 -2.38 13.45
C LYS A 364 12.99 -1.55 13.74
N PRO A 365 11.87 -1.76 13.02
CA PRO A 365 10.63 -1.04 13.29
C PRO A 365 9.97 -1.53 14.58
N HIS A 366 9.11 -0.69 15.17
CA HIS A 366 8.30 -1.04 16.33
C HIS A 366 6.91 -0.39 16.31
N SER A 367 5.89 -1.14 16.73
CA SER A 367 4.49 -0.73 16.83
C SER A 367 3.68 -1.81 17.56
N VAL A 368 2.72 -1.42 18.39
CA VAL A 368 1.73 -2.36 18.96
C VAL A 368 0.85 -2.99 17.87
N GLY A 369 0.59 -2.25 16.79
CA GLY A 369 -0.05 -2.80 15.60
C GLY A 369 1.00 -3.49 14.72
N VAL A 370 1.11 -4.82 14.83
CA VAL A 370 2.13 -5.63 14.13
C VAL A 370 2.10 -5.44 12.62
N GLY A 371 0.94 -5.17 12.02
CA GLY A 371 0.82 -4.88 10.59
C GLY A 371 1.46 -3.55 10.14
N LEU A 372 1.83 -2.68 11.09
CA LEU A 372 2.56 -1.43 10.86
C LEU A 372 4.07 -1.56 11.15
N GLU A 373 4.54 -2.67 11.74
CA GLU A 373 5.97 -2.93 12.02
C GLU A 373 6.75 -3.26 10.73
N TYR A 374 6.94 -2.27 9.86
CA TYR A 374 7.72 -2.39 8.64
C TYR A 374 8.62 -1.15 8.48
N PRO A 375 9.92 -1.30 8.13
CA PRO A 375 10.85 -0.18 8.11
C PRO A 375 10.81 0.62 6.81
N GLY A 376 9.94 0.29 5.86
CA GLY A 376 9.83 0.97 4.58
C GLY A 376 8.40 1.39 4.30
N VAL A 377 8.17 2.00 3.15
CA VAL A 377 6.82 2.33 2.67
C VAL A 377 6.72 2.18 1.16
N GLY A 378 5.51 2.08 0.63
CA GLY A 378 5.27 1.97 -0.81
C GLY A 378 5.82 3.17 -1.59
N PRO A 379 6.28 2.97 -2.83
CA PRO A 379 6.83 4.04 -3.64
C PRO A 379 5.80 5.11 -4.01
N GLU A 380 4.55 4.73 -4.28
CA GLU A 380 3.48 5.71 -4.54
C GLU A 380 3.14 6.53 -3.28
N ILE A 381 3.16 5.93 -2.08
CA ILE A 381 3.01 6.66 -0.83
C ILE A 381 4.16 7.66 -0.64
N SER A 382 5.40 7.25 -0.94
CA SER A 382 6.57 8.14 -0.90
C SER A 382 6.42 9.32 -1.86
N PHE A 383 5.88 9.06 -3.05
CA PHE A 383 5.58 10.08 -4.06
C PHE A 383 4.47 11.04 -3.61
N LEU A 384 3.39 10.53 -3.01
CA LEU A 384 2.30 11.37 -2.47
C LEU A 384 2.79 12.28 -1.33
N LYS A 385 3.75 11.82 -0.51
CA LYS A 385 4.44 12.68 0.47
C LYS A 385 5.26 13.76 -0.23
N GLU A 386 6.13 13.37 -1.16
CA GLU A 386 7.07 14.28 -1.80
C GLU A 386 6.38 15.39 -2.60
N THR A 387 5.24 15.06 -3.23
CA THR A 387 4.43 16.02 -3.98
C THR A 387 3.52 16.87 -3.09
N GLY A 388 3.41 16.54 -1.80
CA GLY A 388 2.46 17.17 -0.88
C GLY A 388 1.00 16.81 -1.14
N ARG A 389 0.71 15.84 -2.00
CA ARG A 389 -0.66 15.42 -2.31
C ARG A 389 -1.32 14.71 -1.12
N ALA A 390 -0.55 14.00 -0.30
CA ALA A 390 -1.02 13.41 0.95
C ALA A 390 -0.21 13.94 2.14
N GLU A 391 -0.91 14.11 3.26
CA GLU A 391 -0.35 14.52 4.54
C GLU A 391 -0.05 13.27 5.38
N PHE A 392 1.07 13.26 6.10
CA PHE A 392 1.45 12.13 6.95
C PHE A 392 1.72 12.59 8.38
N TYR A 393 1.07 11.92 9.32
CA TYR A 393 1.19 12.15 10.75
C TYR A 393 1.45 10.84 11.49
N THR A 394 1.57 10.90 12.80
CA THR A 394 1.87 9.73 13.61
C THR A 394 0.94 9.58 14.81
N ALA A 395 0.77 8.33 15.25
CA ALA A 395 0.11 7.97 16.50
C ALA A 395 0.97 6.96 17.27
N THR A 396 1.10 7.15 18.56
CA THR A 396 1.81 6.25 19.47
C THR A 396 0.99 5.00 19.79
N ASP A 397 1.65 3.97 20.31
CA ASP A 397 1.02 2.75 20.80
C ASP A 397 -0.12 3.06 21.79
N GLN A 398 0.12 4.01 22.69
CA GLN A 398 -0.84 4.36 23.73
C GLN A 398 -2.07 5.05 23.12
N GLU A 399 -1.88 6.00 22.21
CA GLU A 399 -2.98 6.67 21.50
C GLU A 399 -3.81 5.65 20.70
N ALA A 400 -3.17 4.71 20.00
CA ALA A 400 -3.86 3.65 19.25
C ALA A 400 -4.68 2.72 20.15
N ILE A 401 -4.14 2.29 21.30
CA ILE A 401 -4.87 1.45 22.27
C ILE A 401 -6.09 2.20 22.82
N GLN A 402 -5.97 3.49 23.13
CA GLN A 402 -7.10 4.28 23.62
C GLN A 402 -8.17 4.46 22.54
N ALA A 403 -7.78 4.72 21.29
CA ALA A 403 -8.71 4.84 20.18
C ALA A 403 -9.47 3.52 19.91
N CYS A 404 -8.77 2.37 19.99
CA CYS A 404 -9.40 1.06 19.90
C CYS A 404 -10.49 0.88 20.97
N ARG A 405 -10.17 1.22 22.22
CA ARG A 405 -11.11 1.13 23.35
C ARG A 405 -12.29 2.10 23.20
N LEU A 406 -12.02 3.31 22.74
CA LEU A 406 -13.03 4.34 22.51
C LEU A 406 -14.05 3.86 21.47
N LEU A 407 -13.57 3.42 20.29
CA LEU A 407 -14.45 2.91 19.24
C LEU A 407 -15.25 1.68 19.71
N SER A 408 -14.59 0.77 20.44
CA SER A 408 -15.24 -0.43 20.98
C SER A 408 -16.38 -0.07 21.94
N ARG A 409 -16.20 0.93 22.81
CA ARG A 409 -17.21 1.35 23.79
C ARG A 409 -18.32 2.19 23.18
N LEU A 410 -17.99 3.02 22.18
CA LEU A 410 -18.96 3.92 21.58
C LEU A 410 -19.79 3.25 20.49
N GLU A 411 -19.18 2.44 19.64
CA GLU A 411 -19.85 1.87 18.46
C GLU A 411 -19.96 0.35 18.47
N GLY A 412 -19.43 -0.34 19.50
CA GLY A 412 -19.46 -1.80 19.56
C GLY A 412 -18.59 -2.47 18.49
N ILE A 413 -17.64 -1.74 17.91
CA ILE A 413 -16.72 -2.22 16.88
C ILE A 413 -15.34 -2.36 17.52
N ILE A 414 -14.75 -3.55 17.49
CA ILE A 414 -13.38 -3.78 17.94
C ILE A 414 -12.46 -3.69 16.71
N PRO A 415 -11.85 -2.53 16.43
CA PRO A 415 -10.93 -2.39 15.30
C PRO A 415 -9.62 -3.12 15.59
N ALA A 416 -8.93 -3.55 14.54
CA ALA A 416 -7.54 -3.96 14.70
C ALA A 416 -6.68 -2.78 15.18
N LEU A 417 -5.55 -3.08 15.82
CA LEU A 417 -4.65 -2.03 16.32
C LEU A 417 -4.05 -1.19 15.20
N GLU A 418 -3.97 -1.70 13.96
CA GLU A 418 -3.53 -0.94 12.80
C GLU A 418 -4.48 0.23 12.46
N PRO A 419 -5.78 0.03 12.11
CA PRO A 419 -6.70 1.15 11.90
C PRO A 419 -6.97 1.97 13.17
N SER A 420 -6.69 1.43 14.36
CA SER A 420 -6.74 2.22 15.59
C SER A 420 -5.74 3.38 15.61
N HIS A 421 -4.63 3.29 14.88
CA HIS A 421 -3.72 4.44 14.69
C HIS A 421 -4.39 5.55 13.87
N ALA A 422 -5.15 5.20 12.82
CA ALA A 422 -5.91 6.16 12.03
C ALA A 422 -6.98 6.86 12.87
N LEU A 423 -7.69 6.08 13.70
CA LEU A 423 -8.71 6.59 14.63
C LEU A 423 -8.11 7.49 15.72
N ALA A 424 -6.92 7.17 16.22
CA ALA A 424 -6.24 7.96 17.24
C ALA A 424 -5.90 9.38 16.79
N PHE A 425 -5.69 9.59 15.48
CA PHE A 425 -5.41 10.92 14.97
C PHE A 425 -6.64 11.85 14.96
N LEU A 426 -7.85 11.31 15.14
CA LEU A 426 -9.08 12.12 15.17
C LEU A 426 -9.07 13.17 16.29
N ASP A 427 -8.43 12.89 17.43
CA ASP A 427 -8.21 13.85 18.54
C ASP A 427 -7.51 15.13 18.06
N LYS A 428 -6.59 15.00 17.11
CA LYS A 428 -5.80 16.11 16.55
C LYS A 428 -6.47 16.70 15.31
N LEU A 429 -7.13 15.87 14.51
CA LEU A 429 -7.74 16.27 13.24
C LEU A 429 -9.04 17.05 13.45
N VAL A 430 -9.98 16.52 14.25
CA VAL A 430 -11.35 17.08 14.35
C VAL A 430 -11.37 18.56 14.76
N PRO A 431 -10.56 19.03 15.74
CA PRO A 431 -10.53 20.45 16.09
C PRO A 431 -10.08 21.39 14.97
N THR A 432 -9.48 20.86 13.89
CA THR A 432 -9.02 21.63 12.72
C THR A 432 -10.06 21.72 11.61
N LEU A 433 -11.18 21.00 11.72
CA LEU A 433 -12.17 20.89 10.67
C LEU A 433 -13.32 21.88 10.85
N ARG A 434 -13.88 22.31 9.73
CA ARG A 434 -15.14 23.07 9.69
C ARG A 434 -16.33 22.18 10.06
N ASP A 435 -17.41 22.81 10.51
CA ASP A 435 -18.68 22.12 10.74
C ASP A 435 -19.20 21.46 9.45
N GLY A 436 -19.82 20.29 9.62
CA GLY A 436 -20.38 19.50 8.53
C GLY A 436 -19.36 18.76 7.65
N ALA A 437 -18.06 18.88 7.93
CA ALA A 437 -17.03 18.16 7.18
C ALA A 437 -17.21 16.64 7.30
N LYS A 438 -17.14 15.93 6.18
CA LYS A 438 -17.29 14.47 6.09
C LYS A 438 -15.91 13.80 6.17
N VAL A 439 -15.64 13.15 7.28
CA VAL A 439 -14.38 12.42 7.53
C VAL A 439 -14.63 10.93 7.33
N VAL A 440 -13.87 10.28 6.45
CA VAL A 440 -13.90 8.83 6.28
C VAL A 440 -12.61 8.22 6.79
N VAL A 441 -12.72 7.33 7.77
CA VAL A 441 -11.60 6.55 8.31
C VAL A 441 -11.64 5.13 7.77
N ASN A 442 -10.53 4.63 7.23
CA ASN A 442 -10.44 3.24 6.79
C ASN A 442 -10.33 2.30 8.00
N CYS A 443 -11.39 1.56 8.32
CA CYS A 443 -11.35 0.50 9.32
C CYS A 443 -10.78 -0.77 8.66
N SER A 444 -9.47 -0.77 8.43
CA SER A 444 -8.80 -1.71 7.51
C SER A 444 -8.82 -3.19 7.92
N GLY A 445 -9.28 -3.50 9.14
CA GLY A 445 -9.37 -4.86 9.68
C GLY A 445 -9.94 -4.92 11.10
N ARG A 446 -10.44 -6.10 11.50
CA ARG A 446 -11.03 -6.37 12.82
C ARG A 446 -10.00 -6.79 13.87
N GLY A 447 -10.29 -6.46 15.14
CA GLY A 447 -9.35 -6.58 16.25
C GLY A 447 -9.39 -7.89 17.02
N ASP A 448 -10.08 -8.93 16.55
CA ASP A 448 -10.10 -10.24 17.23
C ASP A 448 -8.69 -10.80 17.46
N LYS A 449 -7.76 -10.54 16.52
CA LYS A 449 -6.36 -10.94 16.62
C LYS A 449 -5.57 -10.19 17.70
N ASP A 450 -6.08 -9.05 18.16
CA ASP A 450 -5.37 -8.13 19.05
C ASP A 450 -5.90 -8.19 20.50
N LEU A 451 -6.92 -9.01 20.78
CA LEU A 451 -7.56 -9.11 22.09
C LEU A 451 -6.58 -9.42 23.22
N ASP A 452 -5.68 -10.40 23.04
CA ASP A 452 -4.67 -10.73 24.05
C ASP A 452 -3.76 -9.54 24.36
N THR A 453 -3.38 -8.78 23.33
CA THR A 453 -2.55 -7.58 23.48
C THR A 453 -3.31 -6.48 24.22
N LEU A 454 -4.59 -6.28 23.91
CA LEU A 454 -5.47 -5.32 24.56
C LEU A 454 -5.72 -5.65 26.04
N ILE A 455 -5.85 -6.95 26.37
CA ILE A 455 -5.99 -7.45 27.74
C ILE A 455 -4.71 -7.15 28.53
N GLN A 456 -3.56 -7.60 28.02
CA GLN A 456 -2.26 -7.42 28.68
C GLN A 456 -1.91 -5.94 28.92
N ARG A 457 -2.30 -5.05 28.02
CA ARG A 457 -2.05 -3.59 28.13
C ARG A 457 -3.18 -2.82 28.82
N GLY A 458 -4.01 -3.48 29.63
CA GLY A 458 -4.88 -2.82 30.61
C GLY A 458 -6.38 -3.05 30.47
N LEU A 459 -6.83 -4.26 30.16
CA LEU A 459 -8.09 -4.69 30.77
C LEU A 459 -7.78 -5.08 32.22
N PRO A 460 -8.54 -4.58 33.22
CA PRO A 460 -8.40 -5.06 34.58
C PRO A 460 -8.51 -6.59 34.57
N SER A 461 -7.63 -7.25 35.33
CA SER A 461 -7.61 -8.72 35.48
C SER A 461 -8.93 -9.32 35.96
N SER A 462 -9.92 -8.49 36.34
CA SER A 462 -11.28 -8.89 36.70
C SER A 462 -12.17 -9.29 35.51
N LEU A 463 -11.68 -9.26 34.26
CA LEU A 463 -12.41 -9.68 33.06
C LEU A 463 -11.89 -10.99 32.43
N CYS A 464 -10.88 -11.63 33.03
CA CYS A 464 -10.34 -12.92 32.60
C CYS A 464 -10.77 -14.06 33.53
#